data_AF-A0A940DW27-F1
#
_entry.id   AF-A0A940DW27-F1
#
_cell.length_a   1.000
_cell.length_b   1.000
_cell.length_c   1.000
_cell.angle_alpha   90.00
_cell.angle_beta   90.00
_cell.angle_gamma   90.00
#
_symmetry.space_group_name_H-M   'P 1'
#
loop_
_entity.id
_entity.type
_entity.pdbx_description
1 polymer ?
#
loop_
_entity_poly.entity_id
_entity_poly.type
_entity_poly.pdbx_seq_one_letter_code
_entity_poly.pdbx_strand_id
1 'polypeptide(L)' 'MAKCLYLIEYNTETIVVAAEDSQEALNSWITKVQEECERDWSKVKFQPKDFRVKELCNENLVIRAPK' A
#
# COMPACT_ATOMS: atom_id res chain seq x y z
N MET A 1 -14.76 -10.61 2.37
CA MET A 1 -15.09 -9.83 3.59
C MET A 1 -15.34 -8.37 3.20
N ALA A 2 -15.66 -7.46 4.13
CA ALA A 2 -15.74 -6.03 3.79
C ALA A 2 -14.32 -5.49 3.58
N LYS A 3 -14.06 -4.79 2.47
CA LYS A 3 -12.74 -4.26 2.15
C LYS A 3 -12.36 -3.11 3.08
N CYS A 4 -11.12 -3.14 3.57
CA CYS A 4 -10.51 -2.08 4.35
C CYS A 4 -9.47 -1.33 3.52
N LEU A 5 -9.24 -0.07 3.87
CA LEU A 5 -8.15 0.71 3.34
C LEU A 5 -6.92 0.52 4.21
N TYR A 6 -5.80 0.22 3.56
CA TYR A 6 -4.49 0.12 4.15
C TYR A 6 -3.60 1.22 3.60
N LEU A 7 -3.00 1.98 4.51
CA LEU A 7 -1.92 2.91 4.22
C LEU A 7 -0.60 2.15 4.28
N ILE A 8 0.13 2.15 3.19
CA ILE A 8 1.48 1.59 3.11
C ILE A 8 2.44 2.77 2.91
N GLU A 9 3.41 2.87 3.82
CA GLU A 9 4.47 3.88 3.80
C GLU A 9 5.79 3.15 3.61
N TYR A 10 6.56 3.56 2.59
CA TYR A 10 7.90 3.05 2.36
C TYR A 10 8.82 4.15 1.84
N ASN A 11 9.89 4.46 2.58
CA ASN A 11 10.75 5.62 2.33
C ASN A 11 9.96 6.94 2.25
N THR A 12 9.92 7.58 1.08
CA THR A 12 9.18 8.81 0.80
C THR A 12 7.83 8.55 0.12
N GLU A 13 7.54 7.29 -0.18
CA GLU A 13 6.31 6.91 -0.88
C GLU A 13 5.22 6.55 0.12
N THR A 14 4.03 7.03 -0.18
CA THR A 14 2.83 6.74 0.59
C THR A 14 1.74 6.33 -0.39
N ILE A 15 1.15 5.17 -0.15
CA ILE A 15 0.11 4.61 -0.99
C ILE A 15 -1.03 4.08 -0.14
N VAL A 16 -2.25 4.24 -0.67
CA VAL A 16 -3.45 3.68 -0.07
C VAL A 16 -3.94 2.54 -0.97
N VAL A 17 -4.20 1.39 -0.38
CA VAL A 17 -4.69 0.19 -1.08
C VAL A 17 -5.96 -0.30 -0.40
N ALA A 18 -6.97 -0.67 -1.20
CA ALA A 18 -8.16 -1.36 -0.70
C ALA A 18 -7.92 -2.88 -0.75
N ALA A 19 -8.06 -3.56 0.38
CA ALA A 19 -7.84 -5.00 0.50
C ALA A 19 -8.77 -5.61 1.55
N GLU A 20 -9.00 -6.93 1.48
CA GLU A 20 -9.77 -7.65 2.51
C GLU A 20 -8.97 -7.85 3.80
N ASP A 21 -7.64 -7.93 3.70
CA ASP A 21 -6.72 -8.02 4.83
C ASP A 21 -5.34 -7.38 4.53
N SER A 22 -4.50 -7.32 5.55
CA SER A 22 -3.15 -6.74 5.44
C SER A 22 -2.21 -7.51 4.51
N GLN A 23 -2.43 -8.81 4.32
CA GLN A 23 -1.59 -9.64 3.44
C GLN A 23 -1.91 -9.35 1.97
N GLU A 24 -3.19 -9.23 1.63
CA GLU A 24 -3.64 -8.81 0.30
C GLU A 24 -3.19 -7.37 -0.01
N ALA A 25 -3.25 -6.46 0.96
CA ALA A 25 -2.72 -5.10 0.80
C ALA A 25 -1.22 -5.09 0.47
N LEU A 26 -0.44 -5.90 1.20
CA LEU A 26 1.00 -6.04 0.97
C LEU A 26 1.30 -6.62 -0.41
N ASN A 27 0.59 -7.69 -0.80
CA ASN A 27 0.77 -8.32 -2.11
C ASN A 27 0.45 -7.34 -3.24
N SER A 28 -0.61 -6.54 -3.10
CA SER A 28 -0.97 -5.51 -4.08
C SER A 28 0.11 -4.44 -4.22
N TRP A 29 0.72 -4.01 -3.11
CA TRP A 29 1.85 -3.10 -3.15
C TRP A 29 3.08 -3.72 -3.82
N ILE A 30 3.42 -4.97 -3.48
CA ILE A 30 4.54 -5.69 -4.12
C ILE A 30 4.32 -5.79 -5.63
N THR A 31 3.12 -6.17 -6.08
CA THR A 31 2.79 -6.25 -7.51
C THR A 31 2.94 -4.89 -8.18
N LYS A 32 2.37 -3.82 -7.59
CA LYS A 32 2.49 -2.47 -8.14
C LYS A 32 3.95 -2.02 -8.23
N VAL A 33 4.74 -2.26 -7.17
CA VAL A 33 6.17 -1.96 -7.17
C VAL A 33 6.87 -2.76 -8.27
N GLN A 34 6.59 -4.05 -8.43
CA GLN A 34 7.16 -4.88 -9.50
C GLN A 34 6.81 -4.35 -10.90
N GLU A 35 5.57 -3.92 -11.12
CA GLU A 35 5.10 -3.33 -12.38
C GLU A 35 5.76 -1.97 -12.68
N GLU A 36 5.98 -1.14 -11.65
CA GLU A 36 6.69 0.14 -11.78
C GLU A 36 8.21 -0.04 -11.92
N CYS A 37 8.75 -1.21 -11.56
CA CYS A 37 10.19 -1.44 -11.34
C CYS A 37 10.88 -2.41 -12.31
N GLU A 38 10.48 -2.42 -13.58
CA GLU A 38 11.40 -2.80 -14.66
C GLU A 38 12.65 -1.88 -14.73
N ARG A 39 12.67 -0.77 -13.96
CA ARG A 39 13.81 0.12 -13.79
C ARG A 39 14.40 0.03 -12.36
N ASP A 40 15.47 -0.74 -12.21
CA ASP A 40 16.59 -0.44 -11.28
C ASP A 40 16.45 -0.74 -9.76
N TRP A 41 15.62 -1.69 -9.32
CA TRP A 41 15.55 -2.10 -7.89
C TRP A 41 16.66 -3.03 -7.39
N SER A 42 17.60 -3.46 -8.24
CA SER A 42 18.78 -4.22 -7.78
C SER A 42 19.65 -3.44 -6.76
N LYS A 43 19.44 -2.12 -6.64
CA LYS A 43 20.16 -1.22 -5.74
C LYS A 43 19.35 -0.78 -4.52
N VAL A 44 18.02 -0.95 -4.52
CA VAL A 44 17.16 -0.53 -3.40
C VAL A 44 17.11 -1.67 -2.40
N LYS A 45 18.02 -1.65 -1.42
CA LYS A 45 17.96 -2.59 -0.29
C LYS A 45 16.68 -2.29 0.50
N PHE A 46 15.77 -3.25 0.57
CA PHE A 46 14.59 -3.15 1.43
C PHE A 46 15.02 -2.90 2.88
N GLN A 47 14.56 -1.80 3.47
CA GLN A 47 14.83 -1.45 4.87
C GLN A 47 13.53 -1.58 5.68
N PRO A 48 13.38 -2.65 6.49
CA PRO A 48 12.13 -2.90 7.24
C PRO A 48 11.74 -1.75 8.18
N LYS A 49 12.72 -1.00 8.70
CA LYS A 49 12.50 0.14 9.59
C LYS A 49 11.76 1.31 8.90
N ASP A 50 11.84 1.38 7.57
CA ASP A 50 11.25 2.44 6.76
C ASP A 50 9.91 1.99 6.15
N PHE A 51 9.47 0.76 6.48
CA PHE A 51 8.23 0.18 6.01
C PHE A 51 7.16 0.17 7.10
N ARG A 52 5.97 0.70 6.80
CA ARG A 52 4.82 0.68 7.71
C ARG A 52 3.56 0.34 6.95
N VAL A 53 2.73 -0.48 7.58
CA VAL A 53 1.36 -0.77 7.11
C VAL A 53 0.41 -0.41 8.22
N LYS A 54 -0.56 0.44 7.92
CA LYS A 54 -1.59 0.87 8.87
C LYS A 54 -2.96 0.67 8.26
N GLU A 55 -3.81 -0.07 8.96
CA GLU A 55 -5.24 -0.10 8.62
C GLU A 55 -5.86 1.26 8.95
N LEU A 56 -6.53 1.85 7.97
CA LEU A 56 -7.18 3.15 8.13
C LEU A 56 -8.62 2.97 8.60
N CYS A 57 -9.47 2.47 7.70
CA CYS A 57 -10.91 2.34 7.89
C CYS A 57 -11.49 1.37 6.85
N ASN A 58 -12.72 0.92 7.07
CA ASN A 58 -13.50 0.22 6.06
C ASN A 58 -13.76 1.13 4.84
N GLU A 59 -13.68 0.62 3.61
CA GLU A 59 -13.84 1.39 2.36
C GLU A 59 -15.17 2.16 2.30
N ASN A 60 -16.19 1.65 2.98
CA ASN A 60 -17.52 2.26 3.06
C ASN A 60 -17.58 3.57 3.88
N LEU A 61 -16.51 3.94 4.59
CA LEU A 61 -16.42 5.17 5.40
C LEU A 61 -15.60 6.29 4.74
N VAL A 62 -15.19 6.12 3.49
CA VAL A 62 -14.43 7.14 2.76
C VAL A 62 -15.36 8.30 2.39
N ILE A 63 -15.13 9.46 3.01
CA ILE A 63 -15.77 10.71 2.62
C ILE A 63 -15.30 11.04 1.21
N ARG A 64 -16.19 10.84 0.21
CA ARG A 64 -15.94 11.27 -1.17
C ARG A 64 -15.83 12.80 -1.17
N ALA A 65 -14.73 13.33 -1.70
CA ALA A 65 -14.64 14.76 -1.95
C ALA A 65 -15.79 15.19 -2.88
N PRO A 66 -16.46 16.32 -2.61
CA PRO A 66 -17.47 16.85 -3.52
C PRO A 66 -16.82 17.17 -4.88
N LYS A 67 -17.56 16.87 -5.96
CA LYS A 67 -17.15 17.14 -7.34
C LYS A 67 -16.93 18.63 -7.59
#